data_AF-A0A2I1PDR6-F1
#
_entry.id   AF-A0A2I1PDR6-F1
#
_cell.length_a   1.000
_cell.length_b   1.000
_cell.length_c   1.000
_cell.angle_alpha   90.00
_cell.angle_beta   90.00
_cell.angle_gamma   90.00
#
_symmetry.space_group_name_H-M   'P 1'
#
loop_
_entity.id
_entity.type
_entity.pdbx_description
1 polymer ?
#
loop_
_entity_poly.entity_id
_entity_poly.type
_entity_poly.pdbx_seq_one_letter_code
_entity_poly.pdbx_strand_id
1 'polypeptide(L)'
;MPHEQRDPDPAQPPLGPSGAHRLRHLHRDQRAGRQHHHRGRERCRLHPGGAAAGRRGRLLGHRRRLHHPQARRAGVLRGGGPGHQGARRGRQPPDRRAGGLRRDLRRGRGRPGRHRGAAAGRGLLARPPVHREPHRGPAHAGGVHPRRRPVGGVSARRLTFLDALTIGLAAMVGAGVFGVWGPATAAAGAWLLAALAVAALVAWCNASSSAQLAARHPGAGGTYLYGRERLSPFWGYLAGWCFVVGKTASCAAMAMVAGSYLWPGREQLLGVFAVVALTAVTLGGVVRSARVARVVVGLVLLGIVGTLLVSWFLPPDPTLWTPTRDAAVVPGRPSPHGLLQGAGLLFFAFAGYARIATLGDQVVEPRRTVPRAVAWGLGTVLVLYAAVAVTLLARLRPEGIVASAAPLRDLAGGASSWWAVVVGVLAGLAAVGALWALLLGVASTLKAMGQRRDLPPALGVTATASTGERVPRVAALAVAGAVVLLVLLLDLRGAIGFSGVGVLLYYAVANAAAFTLRDEWRAGWVVPVVGLVGCVVLVASLPATSLVGGLVMVAVGVVLWFVRRGEPRVADADRVPVSAPRGGRGPRRTGDRPAA
;
A
#
# COMPACT_ATOMS: atom_id res chain seq x y z
N MET A 1 -42.09 42.63 43.89
CA MET A 1 -42.28 43.95 44.53
C MET A 1 -41.06 44.25 45.39
N PRO A 2 -40.55 45.49 45.40
CA PRO A 2 -39.44 45.92 44.51
C PRO A 2 -38.19 46.36 45.31
N HIS A 3 -37.08 46.90 44.77
CA HIS A 3 -36.78 47.46 43.43
C HIS A 3 -35.43 46.89 42.88
N GLU A 4 -34.52 47.51 42.12
CA GLU A 4 -34.30 48.88 41.62
C GLU A 4 -33.73 48.86 40.19
N GLN A 5 -34.04 49.87 39.39
CA GLN A 5 -33.61 50.02 37.98
C GLN A 5 -32.53 51.11 37.86
N ARG A 6 -31.61 51.00 36.89
CA ARG A 6 -31.37 52.03 35.84
C ARG A 6 -30.23 51.66 34.89
N ASP A 7 -30.59 51.54 33.61
CA ASP A 7 -29.82 51.99 32.44
C ASP A 7 -30.35 53.41 32.07
N PRO A 8 -29.71 54.26 31.23
CA PRO A 8 -29.09 53.87 29.94
C PRO A 8 -27.80 54.61 29.47
N ASP A 9 -27.24 54.09 28.38
CA ASP A 9 -26.38 54.72 27.35
C ASP A 9 -27.07 55.96 26.66
N PRO A 10 -26.49 56.75 25.72
CA PRO A 10 -25.17 56.66 25.04
C PRO A 10 -24.39 58.00 24.80
N ALA A 11 -23.12 57.94 24.34
CA ALA A 11 -22.49 59.00 23.49
C ALA A 11 -21.10 58.67 22.87
N GLN A 12 -20.99 58.80 21.54
CA GLN A 12 -19.79 59.33 20.82
C GLN A 12 -19.94 60.87 20.73
N PRO A 13 -18.95 61.75 20.37
CA PRO A 13 -18.01 61.70 19.21
C PRO A 13 -16.66 62.47 19.49
N PRO A 14 -15.90 63.14 18.56
CA PRO A 14 -15.95 63.22 17.09
C PRO A 14 -14.61 63.07 16.32
N LEU A 15 -14.72 63.19 14.99
CA LEU A 15 -13.66 63.21 13.96
C LEU A 15 -12.91 64.56 13.87
N GLY A 16 -11.69 64.55 13.30
CA GLY A 16 -10.95 65.76 12.88
C GLY A 16 -9.80 65.46 11.88
N PRO A 17 -9.73 66.11 10.70
CA PRO A 17 -8.74 65.82 9.65
C PRO A 17 -7.69 66.94 9.40
N SER A 18 -6.51 66.62 8.82
CA SER A 18 -5.77 67.46 7.82
C SER A 18 -4.35 66.96 7.46
N GLY A 19 -3.89 67.21 6.23
CA GLY A 19 -2.47 67.22 5.78
C GLY A 19 -1.79 65.83 5.64
N ALA A 20 -1.44 65.26 4.47
CA ALA A 20 -1.14 65.77 3.12
C ALA A 20 0.14 66.63 2.98
N HIS A 21 1.30 65.98 2.75
CA HIS A 21 2.29 66.41 1.73
C HIS A 21 3.48 65.43 1.55
N ARG A 22 3.97 65.29 0.30
CA ARG A 22 5.34 64.93 -0.14
C ARG A 22 5.82 63.47 0.16
N LEU A 23 6.44 62.71 -0.75
CA LEU A 23 6.90 62.95 -2.13
C LEU A 23 6.66 61.72 -3.03
N ARG A 24 6.27 61.95 -4.28
CA ARG A 24 6.54 61.08 -5.43
C ARG A 24 7.45 61.86 -6.38
N HIS A 25 8.59 61.31 -6.80
CA HIS A 25 9.23 61.61 -8.09
C HIS A 25 10.36 60.61 -8.36
N LEU A 26 10.20 59.79 -9.41
CA LEU A 26 11.19 59.59 -10.48
C LEU A 26 10.54 58.82 -11.64
N HIS A 27 10.98 59.15 -12.86
CA HIS A 27 10.41 58.71 -14.15
C HIS A 27 10.75 57.22 -14.48
N ARG A 28 10.06 56.49 -15.38
CA ARG A 28 9.99 56.66 -16.87
C ARG A 28 11.39 56.85 -17.49
N ASP A 29 11.81 56.25 -18.60
CA ASP A 29 11.23 55.34 -19.61
C ASP A 29 12.29 54.23 -19.88
N GLN A 30 12.07 53.14 -20.63
CA GLN A 30 11.96 53.09 -22.10
C GLN A 30 11.39 51.75 -22.60
N ARG A 31 10.66 51.83 -23.72
CA ARG A 31 10.36 50.71 -24.64
C ARG A 31 11.09 50.94 -25.97
N ALA A 32 11.23 49.85 -26.74
CA ALA A 32 11.42 49.76 -28.20
C ALA A 32 12.82 49.37 -28.73
N GLY A 33 12.82 48.65 -29.87
CA GLY A 33 13.94 47.89 -30.46
C GLY A 33 13.63 46.38 -30.47
N ARG A 34 13.04 45.73 -31.50
CA ARG A 34 13.46 45.57 -32.92
C ARG A 34 14.94 45.18 -33.05
N GLN A 35 15.37 44.23 -33.89
CA GLN A 35 14.74 43.15 -34.69
C GLN A 35 15.91 42.26 -35.22
N HIS A 36 15.64 41.06 -35.78
CA HIS A 36 16.48 40.24 -36.70
C HIS A 36 18.04 40.34 -36.64
N HIS A 37 18.83 39.24 -36.56
CA HIS A 37 19.05 38.32 -37.71
C HIS A 37 19.98 37.11 -37.38
N HIS A 38 19.98 36.13 -38.30
CA HIS A 38 21.04 35.15 -38.67
C HIS A 38 21.77 34.28 -37.62
N ARG A 39 21.67 32.95 -37.72
CA ARG A 39 22.45 31.98 -38.55
C ARG A 39 23.94 31.87 -38.13
N GLY A 40 24.37 30.65 -37.81
CA GLY A 40 25.79 30.29 -37.71
C GLY A 40 25.99 28.88 -37.12
N ARG A 41 26.16 27.88 -37.99
CA ARG A 41 26.86 26.65 -37.58
C ARG A 41 28.36 26.98 -37.59
N GLU A 42 29.14 26.39 -36.69
CA GLU A 42 30.34 25.68 -37.13
C GLU A 42 30.90 24.71 -36.09
N ARG A 43 31.65 23.72 -36.60
CA ARG A 43 32.47 22.80 -35.82
C ARG A 43 33.92 23.20 -36.05
N CYS A 44 34.78 23.10 -35.04
CA CYS A 44 36.15 22.70 -35.30
C CYS A 44 36.73 21.88 -34.15
N ARG A 45 37.55 20.89 -34.51
CA ARG A 45 38.48 20.19 -33.61
C ARG A 45 39.84 20.86 -33.78
N LEU A 46 40.70 20.85 -32.75
CA LEU A 46 42.01 20.19 -32.78
C LEU A 46 42.79 20.40 -31.47
N HIS A 47 43.52 19.34 -31.08
CA HIS A 47 44.64 19.29 -30.11
C HIS A 47 45.94 19.81 -30.83
N PRO A 48 47.14 19.96 -30.20
CA PRO A 48 47.72 19.09 -29.15
C PRO A 48 48.75 19.69 -28.15
N GLY A 49 49.36 18.81 -27.32
CA GLY A 49 50.65 19.01 -26.64
C GLY A 49 50.59 19.18 -25.11
N GLY A 50 51.42 18.53 -24.28
CA GLY A 50 52.37 17.44 -24.54
C GLY A 50 53.42 17.24 -23.43
N ALA A 51 53.89 15.99 -23.25
CA ALA A 51 55.06 15.56 -22.45
C ALA A 51 54.99 15.70 -20.90
N ALA A 52 55.71 14.94 -20.05
CA ALA A 52 56.62 13.80 -20.26
C ALA A 52 56.48 12.77 -19.09
N ALA A 53 56.49 11.45 -19.34
CA ALA A 53 57.61 10.51 -19.13
C ALA A 53 57.93 10.17 -17.64
N GLY A 54 58.24 8.93 -17.23
CA GLY A 54 58.32 7.60 -17.87
C GLY A 54 58.57 6.55 -16.77
N ARG A 55 58.89 5.25 -16.93
CA ARG A 55 58.99 4.26 -18.01
C ARG A 55 59.54 2.97 -17.32
N ARG A 56 59.37 1.77 -17.92
CA ARG A 56 59.89 0.42 -17.52
C ARG A 56 59.06 -0.33 -16.45
N GLY A 57 58.64 -1.59 -16.62
CA GLY A 57 58.58 -2.47 -17.80
C GLY A 57 59.40 -3.78 -17.69
N ARG A 58 58.76 -4.92 -18.07
CA ARG A 58 59.32 -6.31 -18.20
C ARG A 58 59.55 -7.04 -16.85
N LEU A 59 59.50 -8.38 -16.71
CA LEU A 59 59.16 -9.50 -17.61
C LEU A 59 58.73 -10.79 -16.82
N LEU A 60 58.30 -11.83 -17.56
CA LEU A 60 57.90 -13.21 -17.19
C LEU A 60 58.69 -13.97 -16.10
N GLY A 61 58.06 -14.93 -15.38
CA GLY A 61 58.80 -15.94 -14.58
C GLY A 61 58.03 -16.95 -13.69
N HIS A 62 57.56 -18.07 -14.27
CA HIS A 62 57.43 -19.44 -13.70
C HIS A 62 57.77 -19.78 -12.20
N ARG A 63 56.87 -20.48 -11.46
CA ARG A 63 56.98 -21.89 -10.94
C ARG A 63 56.14 -22.24 -9.67
N ARG A 64 55.44 -23.39 -9.80
CA ARG A 64 55.15 -24.54 -8.87
C ARG A 64 54.89 -24.39 -7.34
N ARG A 65 53.96 -25.27 -6.92
CA ARG A 65 53.51 -25.72 -5.58
C ARG A 65 54.62 -26.23 -4.63
N LEU A 66 54.32 -26.28 -3.32
CA LEU A 66 54.43 -27.43 -2.35
C LEU A 66 53.72 -27.00 -1.02
N HIS A 67 52.66 -27.69 -0.53
CA HIS A 67 52.61 -28.74 0.52
C HIS A 67 52.72 -28.31 2.02
N HIS A 68 51.58 -28.36 2.75
CA HIS A 68 51.29 -29.04 4.07
C HIS A 68 52.18 -28.81 5.34
N PRO A 69 51.83 -29.29 6.58
CA PRO A 69 50.59 -29.94 7.10
C PRO A 69 50.11 -29.50 8.53
N GLN A 70 49.00 -30.11 9.02
CA GLN A 70 48.68 -30.74 10.35
C GLN A 70 49.41 -30.34 11.68
N ALA A 71 48.91 -30.57 12.92
CA ALA A 71 47.61 -30.95 13.53
C ALA A 71 47.69 -31.05 15.10
N ARG A 72 46.55 -31.32 15.78
CA ARG A 72 46.41 -31.96 17.14
C ARG A 72 46.93 -31.15 18.37
N ARG A 73 46.61 -31.41 19.66
CA ARG A 73 45.71 -32.31 20.45
C ARG A 73 45.49 -31.60 21.82
N ALA A 74 44.29 -31.53 22.42
CA ALA A 74 43.66 -32.48 23.37
C ALA A 74 44.29 -32.64 24.79
N GLY A 75 43.53 -32.23 25.83
CA GLY A 75 43.44 -32.88 27.16
C GLY A 75 44.02 -32.15 28.39
N VAL A 76 43.70 -32.39 29.67
CA VAL A 76 42.58 -32.92 30.53
C VAL A 76 43.04 -32.61 32.00
N LEU A 77 42.15 -32.67 33.03
CA LEU A 77 42.39 -32.78 34.50
C LEU A 77 42.52 -31.44 35.30
N ARG A 78 42.08 -31.29 36.57
CA ARG A 78 41.45 -32.20 37.57
C ARG A 78 40.77 -31.46 38.76
N GLY A 79 39.83 -32.12 39.46
CA GLY A 79 39.42 -31.89 40.88
C GLY A 79 38.34 -30.81 41.14
N GLY A 80 37.42 -30.93 42.10
CA GLY A 80 37.04 -32.01 43.04
C GLY A 80 35.72 -31.66 43.81
N GLY A 81 34.97 -32.66 44.32
CA GLY A 81 33.69 -32.48 45.07
C GLY A 81 33.89 -32.25 46.60
N PRO A 82 32.89 -32.50 47.50
CA PRO A 82 31.58 -33.18 47.39
C PRO A 82 30.37 -32.30 47.88
N GLY A 83 29.11 -32.71 48.08
CA GLY A 83 28.33 -33.93 47.78
C GLY A 83 26.99 -33.99 48.60
N HIS A 84 25.96 -34.72 48.12
CA HIS A 84 24.81 -35.35 48.84
C HIS A 84 23.86 -35.98 47.77
N GLN A 85 23.70 -37.32 47.72
CA GLN A 85 22.52 -38.10 48.18
C GLN A 85 21.15 -37.48 47.76
N GLY A 86 20.22 -38.08 46.99
CA GLY A 86 20.05 -39.41 46.33
C GLY A 86 18.66 -39.45 45.63
N ALA A 87 18.05 -40.55 45.14
CA ALA A 87 18.49 -41.93 44.86
C ALA A 87 17.44 -42.74 44.02
N ARG A 88 17.90 -43.76 43.26
CA ARG A 88 17.19 -44.96 42.71
C ARG A 88 16.24 -44.89 41.47
N ARG A 89 16.33 -46.00 40.71
CA ARG A 89 15.50 -46.54 39.58
C ARG A 89 15.65 -45.83 38.21
N GLY A 90 15.85 -46.54 37.08
CA GLY A 90 16.16 -47.97 36.94
C GLY A 90 15.93 -48.56 35.52
N ARG A 91 17.03 -48.99 34.88
CA ARG A 91 17.13 -49.92 33.73
C ARG A 91 16.75 -49.44 32.31
N GLN A 92 17.58 -49.92 31.38
CA GLN A 92 17.56 -49.77 29.92
C GLN A 92 17.30 -51.17 29.26
N PRO A 93 17.37 -51.37 27.93
CA PRO A 93 16.51 -52.30 27.17
C PRO A 93 17.05 -53.74 27.08
N PRO A 94 16.50 -54.60 26.19
CA PRO A 94 17.20 -54.83 24.92
C PRO A 94 16.33 -55.17 23.68
N ASP A 95 16.97 -55.19 22.51
CA ASP A 95 16.50 -55.77 21.24
C ASP A 95 16.18 -57.29 21.32
N ARG A 96 15.32 -57.79 20.40
CA ARG A 96 15.61 -58.99 19.57
C ARG A 96 14.56 -59.32 18.47
N ARG A 97 15.08 -59.51 17.25
CA ARG A 97 14.79 -60.57 16.25
C ARG A 97 13.37 -60.82 15.68
N ALA A 98 13.30 -60.68 14.35
CA ALA A 98 12.95 -61.70 13.34
C ALA A 98 11.52 -62.29 13.23
N GLY A 99 11.17 -62.70 12.01
CA GLY A 99 10.04 -63.60 11.71
C GLY A 99 8.95 -62.98 10.83
N GLY A 100 8.60 -63.64 9.71
CA GLY A 100 7.46 -63.28 8.87
C GLY A 100 6.42 -64.41 8.79
N LEU A 101 5.44 -64.25 7.88
CA LEU A 101 4.37 -65.17 7.43
C LEU A 101 2.92 -64.90 7.93
N ARG A 102 2.13 -64.34 7.01
CA ARG A 102 0.80 -64.79 6.50
C ARG A 102 -0.17 -65.57 7.42
N ARG A 103 -1.43 -65.09 7.51
CA ARG A 103 -2.70 -65.68 6.97
C ARG A 103 -3.91 -64.82 7.38
N ASP A 104 -4.77 -64.38 6.46
CA ASP A 104 -5.99 -65.01 5.88
C ASP A 104 -7.24 -65.05 6.79
N LEU A 105 -8.40 -64.64 6.21
CA LEU A 105 -9.83 -64.98 6.47
C LEU A 105 -10.72 -63.73 6.18
N ARG A 106 -11.51 -63.61 5.08
CA ARG A 106 -12.71 -64.33 4.57
C ARG A 106 -14.07 -64.01 5.25
N ARG A 107 -14.94 -63.29 4.49
CA ARG A 107 -16.43 -63.39 4.25
C ARG A 107 -16.88 -62.01 3.72
N GLY A 108 -17.72 -61.80 2.69
CA GLY A 108 -18.90 -62.51 2.13
C GLY A 108 -20.15 -61.65 2.44
N ARG A 109 -21.10 -61.28 1.56
CA ARG A 109 -21.57 -61.75 0.23
C ARG A 109 -22.24 -60.59 -0.57
N GLY A 110 -22.46 -60.77 -1.88
CA GLY A 110 -23.51 -60.06 -2.65
C GLY A 110 -23.33 -60.13 -4.18
N ARG A 111 -24.38 -60.48 -4.95
CA ARG A 111 -24.43 -60.72 -6.43
C ARG A 111 -25.89 -60.47 -6.91
N PRO A 112 -26.26 -60.54 -8.22
CA PRO A 112 -25.52 -60.51 -9.49
C PRO A 112 -26.16 -59.60 -10.59
N GLY A 113 -25.58 -59.52 -11.80
CA GLY A 113 -26.24 -58.90 -12.98
C GLY A 113 -25.44 -59.02 -14.28
N ARG A 114 -25.86 -59.91 -15.18
CA ARG A 114 -25.26 -60.35 -16.46
C ARG A 114 -25.22 -59.29 -17.58
N HIS A 115 -24.27 -59.39 -18.51
CA HIS A 115 -24.42 -59.55 -19.99
C HIS A 115 -23.01 -59.50 -20.66
N ARG A 116 -22.49 -60.63 -21.16
CA ARG A 116 -22.43 -61.11 -22.58
C ARG A 116 -21.52 -60.32 -23.53
N GLY A 117 -20.55 -61.02 -24.15
CA GLY A 117 -19.97 -60.67 -25.46
C GLY A 117 -18.43 -60.56 -25.51
N ALA A 118 -17.74 -61.59 -26.04
CA ALA A 118 -16.32 -61.52 -26.37
C ALA A 118 -15.96 -62.42 -27.56
N ALA A 119 -15.28 -61.85 -28.56
CA ALA A 119 -14.51 -62.44 -29.68
C ALA A 119 -13.91 -61.26 -30.48
N ALA A 120 -12.72 -61.23 -31.08
CA ALA A 120 -11.48 -62.03 -31.04
C ALA A 120 -10.34 -61.06 -31.51
N GLY A 121 -9.04 -61.36 -31.66
CA GLY A 121 -8.21 -62.56 -31.48
C GLY A 121 -6.84 -62.34 -32.18
N ARG A 122 -5.80 -63.15 -31.87
CA ARG A 122 -4.37 -62.99 -32.29
C ARG A 122 -3.65 -61.80 -31.62
N GLY A 123 -2.36 -61.84 -31.30
CA GLY A 123 -1.39 -62.95 -31.31
C GLY A 123 0.06 -62.47 -31.13
N LEU A 124 0.71 -62.90 -30.04
CA LEU A 124 2.14 -63.28 -29.94
C LEU A 124 3.23 -62.48 -30.70
N LEU A 125 4.06 -61.71 -29.97
CA LEU A 125 5.48 -62.05 -29.64
C LEU A 125 6.29 -60.87 -29.06
N ALA A 126 7.36 -61.19 -28.33
CA ALA A 126 8.19 -60.25 -27.56
C ALA A 126 9.28 -59.55 -28.39
N ARG A 127 9.81 -58.43 -27.87
CA ARG A 127 11.03 -57.76 -28.37
C ARG A 127 12.07 -57.61 -27.24
N PRO A 128 13.35 -57.94 -27.48
CA PRO A 128 14.45 -57.72 -26.52
C PRO A 128 14.99 -56.27 -26.58
N PRO A 129 15.80 -55.84 -25.60
CA PRO A 129 16.34 -54.49 -25.54
C PRO A 129 17.58 -54.31 -26.46
N VAL A 130 17.77 -53.11 -27.00
CA VAL A 130 18.94 -52.75 -27.81
C VAL A 130 19.74 -51.63 -27.13
N HIS A 131 21.05 -51.83 -27.03
CA HIS A 131 22.00 -50.87 -26.46
C HIS A 131 22.08 -49.58 -27.29
N ARG A 132 22.34 -48.45 -26.63
CA ARG A 132 22.66 -47.16 -27.27
C ARG A 132 24.17 -46.95 -27.31
N GLU A 133 24.70 -46.73 -28.51
CA GLU A 133 25.95 -45.97 -28.70
C GLU A 133 25.65 -44.54 -29.21
N PRO A 134 26.57 -43.57 -28.98
CA PRO A 134 26.30 -42.16 -29.23
C PRO A 134 26.73 -41.70 -30.63
N HIS A 135 25.78 -41.45 -31.52
CA HIS A 135 26.08 -40.78 -32.79
C HIS A 135 26.51 -39.32 -32.58
N ARG A 136 27.74 -39.01 -33.01
CA ARG A 136 28.24 -37.64 -33.16
C ARG A 136 27.55 -36.97 -34.36
N GLY A 137 26.78 -35.92 -34.10
CA GLY A 137 26.29 -34.99 -35.14
C GLY A 137 27.32 -33.90 -35.47
N PRO A 138 27.27 -33.29 -36.68
CA PRO A 138 28.27 -32.33 -37.12
C PRO A 138 28.12 -30.95 -36.45
N ALA A 139 29.20 -30.17 -36.49
CA ALA A 139 29.28 -28.85 -35.88
C ALA A 139 28.36 -27.83 -36.58
N HIS A 140 27.40 -27.26 -35.84
CA HIS A 140 26.65 -26.09 -36.30
C HIS A 140 27.38 -24.79 -35.93
N ALA A 141 27.74 -24.03 -36.96
CA ALA A 141 28.26 -22.68 -36.83
C ALA A 141 27.23 -21.72 -36.16
N GLY A 142 27.74 -20.68 -35.50
CA GLY A 142 26.97 -19.84 -34.60
C GLY A 142 25.88 -19.00 -35.27
N GLY A 143 24.62 -19.36 -35.05
CA GLY A 143 23.48 -18.45 -35.23
C GLY A 143 23.28 -17.57 -34.00
N VAL A 144 23.74 -16.32 -34.04
CA VAL A 144 23.49 -15.35 -32.96
C VAL A 144 22.01 -14.96 -32.97
N HIS A 145 21.20 -15.59 -32.12
CA HIS A 145 19.85 -15.10 -31.86
C HIS A 145 19.92 -13.65 -31.33
N PRO A 146 19.27 -12.68 -31.99
CA PRO A 146 19.21 -11.33 -31.48
C PRO A 146 18.31 -11.31 -30.24
N ARG A 147 18.92 -11.47 -29.05
CA ARG A 147 18.28 -11.13 -27.78
C ARG A 147 17.77 -9.70 -27.91
N ARG A 148 16.44 -9.52 -27.97
CA ARG A 148 15.81 -8.20 -27.92
C ARG A 148 16.35 -7.49 -26.68
N ARG A 149 17.24 -6.52 -26.88
CA ARG A 149 17.70 -5.64 -25.80
C ARG A 149 16.44 -4.91 -25.29
N PRO A 150 16.14 -4.93 -23.98
CA PRO A 150 15.10 -4.06 -23.47
C PRO A 150 15.50 -2.62 -23.82
N VAL A 151 14.57 -1.90 -24.47
CA VAL A 151 14.77 -0.48 -24.81
C VAL A 151 15.09 0.27 -23.53
N GLY A 152 16.10 1.14 -23.58
CA GLY A 152 16.68 1.80 -22.42
C GLY A 152 15.74 2.77 -21.70
N GLY A 153 14.81 2.23 -20.93
CA GLY A 153 14.28 2.91 -19.75
C GLY A 153 15.27 2.72 -18.60
N VAL A 154 15.47 3.78 -17.81
CA VAL A 154 16.23 3.70 -16.54
C VAL A 154 15.71 2.51 -15.74
N SER A 155 16.61 1.62 -15.32
CA SER A 155 16.25 0.46 -14.50
C SER A 155 15.61 0.95 -13.21
N ALA A 156 14.28 0.89 -13.15
CA ALA A 156 13.51 1.34 -12.00
C ALA A 156 14.00 0.55 -10.78
N ARG A 157 14.60 1.27 -9.82
CA ARG A 157 15.33 0.67 -8.70
C ARG A 157 14.39 -0.22 -7.91
N ARG A 158 14.54 -1.54 -8.05
CA ARG A 158 13.62 -2.50 -7.44
C ARG A 158 13.66 -2.36 -5.91
N LEU A 159 12.49 -2.19 -5.32
CA LEU A 159 12.28 -2.04 -3.90
C LEU A 159 12.54 -3.37 -3.19
N THR A 160 13.29 -3.33 -2.10
CA THR A 160 13.53 -4.49 -1.24
C THR A 160 12.33 -4.79 -0.35
N PHE A 161 12.36 -5.92 0.37
CA PHE A 161 11.37 -6.23 1.42
C PHE A 161 11.24 -5.09 2.45
N LEU A 162 12.36 -4.53 2.91
CA LEU A 162 12.36 -3.43 3.88
C LEU A 162 11.78 -2.14 3.30
N ASP A 163 12.00 -1.86 2.01
CA ASP A 163 11.38 -0.72 1.35
C ASP A 163 9.85 -0.89 1.25
N ALA A 164 9.38 -2.06 0.81
CA ALA A 164 7.95 -2.37 0.74
C ALA A 164 7.27 -2.31 2.13
N LEU A 165 7.92 -2.87 3.15
CA LEU A 165 7.46 -2.81 4.54
C LEU A 165 7.38 -1.37 5.06
N THR A 166 8.45 -0.59 4.93
CA THR A 166 8.51 0.79 5.45
C THR A 166 7.54 1.73 4.72
N ILE A 167 7.31 1.58 3.41
CA ILE A 167 6.26 2.31 2.68
C ILE A 167 4.86 1.92 3.19
N GLY A 168 4.65 0.64 3.52
CA GLY A 168 3.43 0.16 4.14
C GLY A 168 3.18 0.74 5.53
N LEU A 169 4.20 0.70 6.40
CA LEU A 169 4.17 1.31 7.73
C LEU A 169 3.89 2.81 7.63
N ALA A 170 4.52 3.54 6.69
CA ALA A 170 4.23 4.95 6.42
C ALA A 170 2.74 5.19 6.15
N ALA A 171 2.18 4.38 5.25
CA ALA A 171 0.81 4.54 4.79
C ALA A 171 -0.22 4.16 5.85
N MET A 172 0.09 3.22 6.76
CA MET A 172 -0.80 2.85 7.87
C MET A 172 -0.64 3.83 9.04
N VAL A 173 0.57 4.02 9.57
CA VAL A 173 0.83 4.86 10.75
C VAL A 173 0.37 6.29 10.50
N GLY A 174 0.76 6.90 9.37
CA GLY A 174 0.34 8.26 9.02
C GLY A 174 -1.17 8.39 8.79
N ALA A 175 -1.83 7.39 8.19
CA ALA A 175 -3.27 7.40 7.98
C ALA A 175 -4.08 7.18 9.26
N GLY A 176 -3.59 6.35 10.16
CA GLY A 176 -4.36 5.86 11.29
C GLY A 176 -4.12 6.59 12.59
N VAL A 177 -2.89 6.45 13.11
CA VAL A 177 -2.61 6.56 14.55
C VAL A 177 -2.83 7.95 15.12
N PHE A 178 -2.92 8.97 14.26
CA PHE A 178 -3.10 10.35 14.68
C PHE A 178 -4.55 10.84 14.58
N GLY A 179 -5.43 10.17 13.80
CA GLY A 179 -6.78 10.66 13.50
C GLY A 179 -7.96 9.80 13.97
N VAL A 180 -7.79 8.50 14.23
CA VAL A 180 -8.94 7.59 14.44
C VAL A 180 -9.47 7.50 15.87
N TRP A 181 -8.69 7.87 16.88
CA TRP A 181 -8.99 7.53 18.28
C TRP A 181 -10.24 8.22 18.84
N GLY A 182 -10.37 9.54 18.67
CA GLY A 182 -11.56 10.28 19.09
C GLY A 182 -12.85 9.74 18.46
N PRO A 183 -12.95 9.69 17.11
CA PRO A 183 -14.11 9.12 16.42
C PRO A 183 -14.44 7.67 16.80
N ALA A 184 -13.42 6.81 16.98
CA ALA A 184 -13.63 5.41 17.36
C ALA A 184 -14.10 5.27 18.82
N THR A 185 -13.52 6.03 19.74
CA THR A 185 -13.90 6.02 21.18
C THR A 185 -15.27 6.64 21.40
N ALA A 186 -15.64 7.66 20.60
CA ALA A 186 -16.98 8.24 20.62
C ALA A 186 -18.06 7.20 20.26
N ALA A 187 -17.74 6.21 19.43
CA ALA A 187 -18.66 5.13 19.07
C ALA A 187 -18.58 3.91 20.00
N ALA A 188 -17.38 3.41 20.32
CA ALA A 188 -17.18 2.17 21.06
C ALA A 188 -17.07 2.36 22.60
N GLY A 189 -16.82 3.57 23.08
CA GLY A 189 -16.57 3.85 24.49
C GLY A 189 -15.47 2.96 25.07
N ALA A 190 -15.76 2.33 26.21
CA ALA A 190 -14.86 1.37 26.87
C ALA A 190 -14.51 0.14 26.02
N TRP A 191 -15.29 -0.19 24.97
CA TRP A 191 -15.04 -1.34 24.09
C TRP A 191 -14.05 -1.03 22.95
N LEU A 192 -13.32 0.09 23.00
CA LEU A 192 -12.32 0.49 22.00
C LEU A 192 -11.32 -0.62 21.63
N LEU A 193 -10.83 -1.40 22.60
CA LEU A 193 -9.89 -2.51 22.34
C LEU A 193 -10.56 -3.69 21.61
N ALA A 194 -11.82 -3.98 21.91
CA ALA A 194 -12.59 -4.99 21.19
C ALA A 194 -12.91 -4.50 19.75
N ALA A 195 -13.23 -3.22 19.59
CA ALA A 195 -13.41 -2.60 18.27
C ALA A 195 -12.11 -2.66 17.43
N LEU A 196 -10.96 -2.43 18.06
CA LEU A 196 -9.65 -2.59 17.42
C LEU A 196 -9.38 -4.03 16.99
N ALA A 197 -9.73 -5.03 17.82
CA ALA A 197 -9.59 -6.44 17.48
C ALA A 197 -10.47 -6.85 16.28
N VAL A 198 -11.73 -6.39 16.23
CA VAL A 198 -12.64 -6.63 15.08
C VAL A 198 -12.10 -5.94 13.81
N ALA A 199 -11.68 -4.68 13.90
CA ALA A 199 -11.08 -3.94 12.79
C ALA A 199 -9.81 -4.63 12.24
N ALA A 200 -8.96 -5.13 13.15
CA ALA A 200 -7.74 -5.85 12.81
C ALA A 200 -8.00 -7.20 12.14
N LEU A 201 -9.01 -7.95 12.60
CA LEU A 201 -9.42 -9.21 11.97
C LEU A 201 -9.89 -8.99 10.52
N VAL A 202 -10.79 -8.02 10.31
CA VAL A 202 -11.28 -7.67 8.97
C VAL A 202 -10.13 -7.15 8.09
N ALA A 203 -9.24 -6.31 8.63
CA ALA A 203 -8.04 -5.87 7.93
C ALA A 203 -7.12 -7.03 7.54
N TRP A 204 -6.91 -8.02 8.42
CA TRP A 204 -6.07 -9.19 8.15
C TRP A 204 -6.65 -10.07 7.04
N CYS A 205 -7.97 -10.30 7.06
CA CYS A 205 -8.66 -11.01 5.98
C CYS A 205 -8.51 -10.28 4.64
N ASN A 206 -8.84 -8.98 4.61
CA ASN A 206 -8.79 -8.16 3.40
C ASN A 206 -7.38 -8.04 2.83
N ALA A 207 -6.37 -7.91 3.70
CA ALA A 207 -4.96 -7.86 3.35
C ALA A 207 -4.44 -9.19 2.78
N SER A 208 -4.83 -10.31 3.41
CA SER A 208 -4.49 -11.66 2.95
C SER A 208 -5.08 -11.97 1.57
N SER A 209 -6.39 -11.71 1.40
CA SER A 209 -7.09 -11.83 0.11
C SER A 209 -6.43 -10.99 -0.98
N SER A 210 -6.11 -9.72 -0.67
CA SER A 210 -5.43 -8.81 -1.59
C SER A 210 -4.04 -9.28 -1.98
N ALA A 211 -3.26 -9.81 -1.03
CA ALA A 211 -1.91 -10.33 -1.30
C ALA A 211 -1.93 -11.59 -2.16
N GLN A 212 -2.90 -12.49 -1.97
CA GLN A 212 -3.06 -13.71 -2.76
C GLN A 212 -3.50 -13.43 -4.20
N LEU A 213 -4.31 -12.38 -4.41
CA LEU A 213 -4.65 -11.87 -5.74
C LEU A 213 -3.42 -11.20 -6.40
N ALA A 214 -2.71 -10.32 -5.68
CA ALA A 214 -1.52 -9.63 -6.19
C ALA A 214 -0.39 -10.58 -6.61
N ALA A 215 -0.23 -11.73 -5.93
CA ALA A 215 0.76 -12.75 -6.30
C ALA A 215 0.45 -13.49 -7.63
N ARG A 216 -0.83 -13.48 -8.04
CA ARG A 216 -1.31 -14.16 -9.26
C ARG A 216 -1.50 -13.21 -10.42
N HIS A 217 -1.98 -12.01 -10.13
CA HIS A 217 -2.28 -10.93 -11.07
C HIS A 217 -1.35 -9.75 -10.80
N PRO A 218 -0.03 -9.88 -11.10
CA PRO A 218 0.91 -8.77 -10.97
C PRO A 218 0.60 -7.71 -12.02
N GLY A 219 0.06 -6.58 -11.57
CA GLY A 219 -0.21 -5.43 -12.42
C GLY A 219 -0.73 -4.24 -11.65
N ALA A 220 -0.47 -3.05 -12.20
CA ALA A 220 -0.99 -1.79 -11.67
C ALA A 220 -2.53 -1.73 -11.76
N GLY A 221 -3.20 -1.82 -10.61
CA GLY A 221 -4.66 -1.64 -10.50
C GLY A 221 -5.30 -2.14 -9.20
N GLY A 222 -4.67 -3.07 -8.46
CA GLY A 222 -5.27 -3.62 -7.23
C GLY A 222 -6.61 -4.30 -7.52
N THR A 223 -7.60 -4.15 -6.64
CA THR A 223 -8.92 -4.81 -6.82
C THR A 223 -9.67 -4.33 -8.05
N TYR A 224 -9.40 -3.12 -8.57
CA TYR A 224 -9.95 -2.73 -9.86
C TYR A 224 -9.54 -3.72 -10.96
N LEU A 225 -8.28 -4.18 -10.96
CA LEU A 225 -7.80 -5.21 -11.87
C LEU A 225 -8.41 -6.58 -11.52
N TYR A 226 -8.28 -7.00 -10.25
CA TYR A 226 -8.69 -8.34 -9.80
C TYR A 226 -10.19 -8.61 -10.00
N GLY A 227 -11.04 -7.59 -9.78
CA GLY A 227 -12.49 -7.68 -10.02
C GLY A 227 -12.84 -7.86 -11.49
N ARG A 228 -12.09 -7.23 -12.43
CA ARG A 228 -12.29 -7.44 -13.87
C ARG A 228 -11.88 -8.84 -14.31
N GLU A 229 -10.78 -9.34 -13.75
CA GLU A 229 -10.19 -10.64 -14.14
C GLU A 229 -10.90 -11.85 -13.53
N ARG A 230 -11.55 -11.69 -12.36
CA ARG A 230 -12.14 -12.80 -11.60
C ARG A 230 -13.65 -12.74 -11.38
N LEU A 231 -14.29 -11.59 -11.56
CA LEU A 231 -15.73 -11.45 -11.37
C LEU A 231 -16.40 -10.95 -12.66
N SER A 232 -16.22 -9.66 -12.99
CA SER A 232 -16.69 -9.08 -14.25
C SER A 232 -16.09 -7.68 -14.46
N PRO A 233 -16.12 -7.14 -15.69
CA PRO A 233 -15.73 -5.75 -15.94
C PRO A 233 -16.46 -4.72 -15.07
N PHE A 234 -17.72 -4.99 -14.70
CA PHE A 234 -18.52 -4.13 -13.82
C PHE A 234 -18.03 -4.16 -12.37
N TRP A 235 -17.79 -5.35 -11.81
CA TRP A 235 -17.30 -5.45 -10.42
C TRP A 235 -15.92 -4.82 -10.26
N GLY A 236 -15.03 -4.97 -11.24
CA GLY A 236 -13.76 -4.27 -11.25
C GLY A 236 -13.91 -2.74 -11.39
N TYR A 237 -14.78 -2.25 -12.28
CA TYR A 237 -15.11 -0.82 -12.36
C TYR A 237 -15.61 -0.27 -11.01
N LEU A 238 -16.59 -0.93 -10.40
CA LEU A 238 -17.21 -0.50 -9.15
C LEU A 238 -16.20 -0.48 -8.00
N ALA A 239 -15.31 -1.49 -7.93
CA ALA A 239 -14.18 -1.47 -6.99
C ALA A 239 -13.26 -0.26 -7.23
N GLY A 240 -12.89 0.01 -8.49
CA GLY A 240 -12.08 1.19 -8.85
C GLY A 240 -12.74 2.52 -8.45
N TRP A 241 -14.04 2.65 -8.70
CA TRP A 241 -14.84 3.81 -8.31
C TRP A 241 -14.86 4.01 -6.79
N CYS A 242 -15.25 2.98 -6.03
CA CYS A 242 -15.29 3.02 -4.57
C CYS A 242 -13.90 3.28 -3.96
N PHE A 243 -12.82 2.76 -4.57
CA PHE A 243 -11.45 3.08 -4.17
C PHE A 243 -11.10 4.55 -4.42
N VAL A 244 -11.37 5.07 -5.62
CA VAL A 244 -11.05 6.46 -5.99
C VAL A 244 -11.78 7.43 -5.07
N VAL A 245 -13.10 7.30 -4.92
CA VAL A 245 -13.88 8.23 -4.08
C VAL A 245 -13.54 8.05 -2.60
N GLY A 246 -13.50 6.81 -2.10
CA GLY A 246 -13.15 6.51 -0.71
C GLY A 246 -11.74 6.97 -0.33
N LYS A 247 -10.74 6.77 -1.17
CA LYS A 247 -9.37 7.25 -0.91
C LYS A 247 -9.20 8.76 -1.14
N THR A 248 -10.06 9.41 -1.92
CA THR A 248 -10.14 10.89 -1.96
C THR A 248 -10.63 11.43 -0.62
N ALA A 249 -11.61 10.78 0.02
CA ALA A 249 -12.00 11.10 1.40
C ALA A 249 -10.87 10.79 2.42
N SER A 250 -10.07 9.73 2.21
CA SER A 250 -8.85 9.51 3.02
C SER A 250 -7.85 10.68 2.91
N CYS A 251 -7.69 11.29 1.73
CA CYS A 251 -6.85 12.49 1.59
C CYS A 251 -7.41 13.65 2.42
N ALA A 252 -8.72 13.89 2.40
CA ALA A 252 -9.34 14.96 3.17
C ALA A 252 -9.15 14.76 4.68
N ALA A 253 -9.35 13.54 5.18
CA ALA A 253 -9.03 13.18 6.55
C ALA A 253 -7.55 13.44 6.89
N MET A 254 -6.61 13.12 5.99
CA MET A 254 -5.17 13.39 6.21
C MET A 254 -4.79 14.87 6.20
N ALA A 255 -5.44 15.67 5.36
CA ALA A 255 -5.30 17.11 5.36
C ALA A 255 -5.75 17.71 6.71
N MET A 256 -6.88 17.24 7.24
CA MET A 256 -7.40 17.66 8.55
C MET A 256 -6.53 17.19 9.73
N VAL A 257 -6.00 15.95 9.70
CA VAL A 257 -5.07 15.45 10.74
C VAL A 257 -3.74 16.22 10.72
N ALA A 258 -3.22 16.59 9.55
CA ALA A 258 -2.07 17.49 9.48
C ALA A 258 -2.41 18.86 10.11
N GLY A 259 -3.62 19.36 9.84
CA GLY A 259 -4.24 20.52 10.49
C GLY A 259 -4.21 20.44 12.01
N SER A 260 -4.86 19.44 12.62
CA SER A 260 -5.09 19.39 14.07
C SER A 260 -3.81 19.26 14.91
N TYR A 261 -2.73 18.71 14.35
CA TYR A 261 -1.45 18.62 15.06
C TYR A 261 -0.55 19.84 14.86
N LEU A 262 -0.54 20.45 13.67
CA LEU A 262 0.37 21.56 13.32
C LEU A 262 -0.24 22.95 13.58
N TRP A 263 -1.54 23.13 13.35
CA TRP A 263 -2.24 24.40 13.58
C TRP A 263 -3.70 24.17 14.07
N PRO A 264 -3.86 23.83 15.37
CA PRO A 264 -5.18 23.72 16.00
C PRO A 264 -6.03 24.98 15.78
N GLY A 265 -7.32 24.80 15.53
CA GLY A 265 -8.29 25.86 15.22
C GLY A 265 -8.21 26.45 13.81
N ARG A 266 -7.29 25.97 12.95
CA ARG A 266 -7.18 26.35 11.52
C ARG A 266 -6.92 25.12 10.63
N GLU A 267 -7.48 23.98 11.01
CA GLU A 267 -7.21 22.67 10.42
C GLU A 267 -7.56 22.62 8.92
N GLN A 268 -8.70 23.20 8.55
CA GLN A 268 -9.15 23.25 7.15
C GLN A 268 -8.23 24.12 6.29
N LEU A 269 -7.78 25.28 6.79
CA LEU A 269 -6.89 26.19 6.06
C LEU A 269 -5.53 25.55 5.80
N LEU A 270 -4.92 24.94 6.82
CA LEU A 270 -3.65 24.23 6.66
C LEU A 270 -3.83 22.97 5.79
N GLY A 271 -4.95 22.28 5.92
CA GLY A 271 -5.30 21.12 5.09
C GLY A 271 -5.40 21.47 3.61
N VAL A 272 -6.13 22.53 3.25
CA VAL A 272 -6.23 23.03 1.86
C VAL A 272 -4.86 23.46 1.35
N PHE A 273 -4.09 24.22 2.15
CA PHE A 273 -2.71 24.61 1.78
C PHE A 273 -1.83 23.38 1.51
N ALA A 274 -1.86 22.37 2.37
CA ALA A 274 -1.09 21.13 2.21
C ALA A 274 -1.49 20.37 0.93
N VAL A 275 -2.79 20.28 0.61
CA VAL A 275 -3.28 19.66 -0.62
C VAL A 275 -2.79 20.41 -1.86
N VAL A 276 -2.89 21.74 -1.88
CA VAL A 276 -2.43 22.57 -2.99
C VAL A 276 -0.91 22.47 -3.17
N ALA A 277 -0.14 22.60 -2.09
CA ALA A 277 1.31 22.51 -2.11
C ALA A 277 1.81 21.13 -2.59
N LEU A 278 1.26 20.04 -2.05
CA LEU A 278 1.61 18.68 -2.49
C LEU A 278 1.18 18.39 -3.94
N THR A 279 0.09 18.99 -4.39
CA THR A 279 -0.35 18.90 -5.79
C THR A 279 0.61 19.64 -6.71
N ALA A 280 1.06 20.85 -6.35
CA ALA A 280 2.08 21.58 -7.08
C ALA A 280 3.41 20.80 -7.17
N VAL A 281 3.88 20.23 -6.06
CA VAL A 281 5.06 19.33 -6.00
C VAL A 281 4.89 18.11 -6.90
N THR A 282 3.70 17.51 -6.93
CA THR A 282 3.37 16.37 -7.80
C THR A 282 3.35 16.76 -9.29
N LEU A 283 2.79 17.93 -9.63
CA LEU A 283 2.75 18.45 -11.00
C LEU A 283 4.14 18.88 -11.50
N GLY A 284 5.02 19.33 -10.60
CA GLY A 284 6.43 19.56 -10.86
C GLY A 284 7.25 18.28 -11.09
N GLY A 285 6.67 17.08 -10.91
CA GLY A 285 7.35 15.81 -11.15
C GLY A 285 8.49 15.54 -10.16
N VAL A 286 8.31 15.94 -8.88
CA VAL A 286 9.26 15.64 -7.82
C VAL A 286 9.11 14.18 -7.40
N VAL A 287 10.12 13.37 -7.75
CA VAL A 287 10.13 11.93 -7.46
C VAL A 287 10.30 11.68 -5.96
N ARG A 288 9.57 10.69 -5.44
CA ARG A 288 9.60 10.36 -4.02
C ARG A 288 10.89 9.65 -3.62
N SER A 289 11.71 10.30 -2.80
CA SER A 289 12.90 9.64 -2.22
C SER A 289 12.49 8.59 -1.18
N ALA A 290 12.70 7.31 -1.52
CA ALA A 290 12.46 6.19 -0.60
C ALA A 290 13.31 6.30 0.69
N ARG A 291 14.50 6.92 0.61
CA ARG A 291 15.35 7.19 1.80
C ARG A 291 14.66 8.19 2.73
N VAL A 292 14.12 9.30 2.21
CA VAL A 292 13.41 10.32 3.01
C VAL A 292 12.18 9.71 3.66
N ALA A 293 11.36 8.96 2.90
CA ALA A 293 10.20 8.27 3.44
C ALA A 293 10.59 7.33 4.60
N ARG A 294 11.69 6.58 4.47
CA ARG A 294 12.17 5.68 5.53
C ARG A 294 12.62 6.42 6.79
N VAL A 295 13.33 7.54 6.64
CA VAL A 295 13.76 8.38 7.78
C VAL A 295 12.57 8.98 8.50
N VAL A 296 11.61 9.56 7.77
CA VAL A 296 10.39 10.14 8.36
C VAL A 296 9.61 9.08 9.15
N VAL A 297 9.41 7.88 8.58
CA VAL A 297 8.74 6.77 9.28
C VAL A 297 9.49 6.34 10.54
N GLY A 298 10.82 6.24 10.48
CA GLY A 298 11.65 5.91 11.64
C GLY A 298 11.49 6.90 12.77
N LEU A 299 11.54 8.21 12.46
CA LEU A 299 11.33 9.28 13.43
C LEU A 299 9.91 9.29 14.02
N VAL A 300 8.89 9.06 13.18
CA VAL A 300 7.48 8.97 13.63
C VAL A 300 7.27 7.78 14.57
N LEU A 301 7.79 6.60 14.22
CA LEU A 301 7.71 5.41 15.07
C LEU A 301 8.46 5.63 16.39
N LEU A 302 9.65 6.24 16.35
CA LEU A 302 10.42 6.58 17.55
C LEU A 302 9.68 7.59 18.44
N GLY A 303 9.05 8.61 17.86
CA GLY A 303 8.23 9.57 18.61
C GLY A 303 7.00 8.95 19.27
N ILE A 304 6.31 8.04 18.58
CA ILE A 304 5.20 7.30 19.18
C ILE A 304 5.70 6.42 20.32
N VAL A 305 6.73 5.59 20.10
CA VAL A 305 7.30 4.71 21.15
C VAL A 305 7.82 5.52 22.33
N GLY A 306 8.53 6.63 22.09
CA GLY A 306 8.99 7.54 23.13
C GLY A 306 7.83 8.13 23.93
N THR A 307 6.74 8.52 23.27
CA THR A 307 5.52 9.01 23.93
C THR A 307 4.90 7.94 24.82
N LEU A 308 4.80 6.69 24.34
CA LEU A 308 4.29 5.58 25.14
C LEU A 308 5.18 5.36 26.37
N LEU A 309 6.50 5.23 26.19
CA LEU A 309 7.44 5.02 27.30
C LEU A 309 7.34 6.16 28.33
N VAL A 310 7.44 7.41 27.89
CA VAL A 310 7.33 8.59 28.75
C VAL A 310 6.00 8.59 29.51
N SER A 311 4.90 8.24 28.86
CA SER A 311 3.56 8.19 29.48
C SER A 311 3.42 7.15 30.59
N TRP A 312 4.16 6.04 30.52
CA TRP A 312 4.10 4.95 31.50
C TRP A 312 5.15 5.08 32.60
N PHE A 313 6.31 5.67 32.30
CA PHE A 313 7.44 5.74 33.24
C PHE A 313 7.59 7.09 33.96
N LEU A 314 6.98 8.17 33.48
CA LEU A 314 6.92 9.45 34.20
C LEU A 314 5.55 9.64 34.86
N PRO A 315 5.49 10.20 36.09
CA PRO A 315 4.23 10.63 36.67
C PRO A 315 3.59 11.69 35.77
N PRO A 316 2.25 11.69 35.60
CA PRO A 316 1.58 12.72 34.83
C PRO A 316 1.67 14.05 35.58
N ASP A 317 1.98 15.14 34.89
CA ASP A 317 1.84 16.47 35.48
C ASP A 317 0.35 16.88 35.45
N PRO A 318 -0.32 16.99 36.62
CA PRO A 318 -1.73 17.34 36.67
C PRO A 318 -2.03 18.79 36.23
N THR A 319 -1.00 19.64 36.13
CA THR A 319 -1.16 21.04 35.69
C THR A 319 -1.16 21.17 34.16
N LEU A 320 -0.52 20.24 33.45
CA LEU A 320 -0.42 20.23 31.98
C LEU A 320 -1.60 19.54 31.29
N TRP A 321 -2.40 18.75 32.03
CA TRP A 321 -3.64 18.17 31.53
C TRP A 321 -4.86 18.93 32.05
N THR A 322 -5.14 20.08 31.42
CA THR A 322 -6.45 20.74 31.53
C THR A 322 -7.33 20.28 30.38
N PRO A 323 -8.38 19.46 30.62
CA PRO A 323 -9.39 19.20 29.59
C PRO A 323 -10.03 20.54 29.20
N THR A 324 -9.98 20.90 27.91
CA THR A 324 -10.77 22.02 27.39
C THR A 324 -12.24 21.73 27.67
N ARG A 325 -12.84 22.50 28.60
CA ARG A 325 -14.15 22.20 29.21
C ARG A 325 -15.34 22.30 28.25
N ASP A 326 -15.12 22.77 27.03
CA ASP A 326 -16.16 23.30 26.16
C ASP A 326 -16.97 22.25 25.38
N ALA A 327 -16.73 20.96 25.64
CA ALA A 327 -17.65 19.90 25.21
C ALA A 327 -17.68 18.73 26.20
N ALA A 328 -18.79 18.60 26.93
CA ALA A 328 -19.15 17.39 27.66
C ALA A 328 -19.57 16.26 26.69
N VAL A 329 -18.66 15.84 25.81
CA VAL A 329 -18.91 14.75 24.86
C VAL A 329 -18.85 13.43 25.62
N VAL A 330 -20.01 12.94 26.03
CA VAL A 330 -20.13 11.64 26.70
C VAL A 330 -19.72 10.53 25.72
N PRO A 331 -18.74 9.68 26.06
CA PRO A 331 -18.37 8.53 25.22
C PRO A 331 -19.58 7.61 24.99
N GLY A 332 -19.65 7.01 23.81
CA GLY A 332 -20.74 6.08 23.46
C GLY A 332 -20.91 4.97 24.50
N ARG A 333 -22.15 4.76 24.96
CA ARG A 333 -22.45 3.69 25.93
C ARG A 333 -22.07 2.33 25.29
N PRO A 334 -21.44 1.41 26.04
CA PRO A 334 -21.04 0.10 25.52
C PRO A 334 -22.22 -0.62 24.87
N SER A 335 -22.10 -0.92 23.58
CA SER A 335 -23.18 -1.53 22.79
C SER A 335 -22.60 -2.31 21.60
N PRO A 336 -23.27 -3.40 21.14
CA PRO A 336 -22.84 -4.15 19.96
C PRO A 336 -22.77 -3.30 18.68
N HIS A 337 -23.67 -2.31 18.53
CA HIS A 337 -23.60 -1.36 17.43
C HIS A 337 -22.38 -0.43 17.55
N GLY A 338 -22.16 0.18 18.73
CA GLY A 338 -21.01 1.05 18.98
C GLY A 338 -19.66 0.36 18.77
N LEU A 339 -19.57 -0.93 19.12
CA LEU A 339 -18.42 -1.80 18.82
C LEU A 339 -18.11 -1.85 17.32
N LEU A 340 -19.10 -2.21 16.51
CA LEU A 340 -18.96 -2.40 15.07
C LEU A 340 -18.75 -1.06 14.35
N GLN A 341 -19.41 0.00 14.80
CA GLN A 341 -19.20 1.36 14.32
C GLN A 341 -17.77 1.84 14.61
N GLY A 342 -17.28 1.65 15.85
CA GLY A 342 -15.90 1.95 16.22
C GLY A 342 -14.90 1.12 15.42
N ALA A 343 -15.18 -0.16 15.17
CA ALA A 343 -14.35 -1.03 14.34
C ALA A 343 -14.31 -0.58 12.87
N GLY A 344 -15.44 -0.14 12.32
CA GLY A 344 -15.53 0.44 10.97
C GLY A 344 -14.71 1.72 10.82
N LEU A 345 -14.69 2.57 11.86
CA LEU A 345 -13.85 3.78 11.91
C LEU A 345 -12.35 3.42 12.09
N LEU A 346 -12.02 2.47 12.96
CA LEU A 346 -10.63 2.00 13.17
C LEU A 346 -10.06 1.29 11.94
N PHE A 347 -10.89 0.64 11.12
CA PHE A 347 -10.45 -0.01 9.88
C PHE A 347 -9.73 0.97 8.93
N PHE A 348 -10.08 2.26 8.94
CA PHE A 348 -9.40 3.32 8.21
C PHE A 348 -7.88 3.33 8.46
N ALA A 349 -7.47 3.13 9.72
CA ALA A 349 -6.08 3.12 10.14
C ALA A 349 -5.25 2.00 9.48
N PHE A 350 -5.87 0.82 9.32
CA PHE A 350 -5.22 -0.32 8.70
C PHE A 350 -5.19 -0.22 7.16
N ALA A 351 -6.05 0.57 6.53
CA ALA A 351 -6.22 0.63 5.08
C ALA A 351 -4.99 1.17 4.29
N GLY A 352 -3.87 1.44 4.95
CA GLY A 352 -2.57 1.75 4.35
C GLY A 352 -1.84 0.55 3.73
N TYR A 353 -2.10 -0.70 4.17
CA TYR A 353 -1.43 -1.89 3.59
C TYR A 353 -1.65 -2.03 2.08
N ALA A 354 -2.72 -1.42 1.55
CA ALA A 354 -3.02 -1.32 0.12
C ALA A 354 -1.80 -0.88 -0.71
N ARG A 355 -1.01 0.06 -0.18
CA ARG A 355 0.18 0.58 -0.87
C ARG A 355 1.22 -0.52 -1.12
N ILE A 356 1.43 -1.42 -0.16
CA ILE A 356 2.33 -2.57 -0.29
C ILE A 356 1.85 -3.47 -1.44
N ALA A 357 0.55 -3.79 -1.48
CA ALA A 357 -0.03 -4.64 -2.52
C ALA A 357 0.07 -4.02 -3.93
N THR A 358 -0.06 -2.69 -4.05
CA THR A 358 0.09 -1.97 -5.34
C THR A 358 1.53 -1.78 -5.81
N LEU A 359 2.55 -2.11 -5.00
CA LEU A 359 3.96 -2.01 -5.39
C LEU A 359 4.48 -3.25 -6.14
N GLY A 360 3.63 -4.21 -6.49
CA GLY A 360 4.00 -5.50 -7.10
C GLY A 360 5.10 -5.39 -8.15
N ASP A 361 4.89 -4.60 -9.21
CA ASP A 361 5.84 -4.48 -10.33
C ASP A 361 7.16 -3.77 -9.97
N GLN A 362 7.21 -3.07 -8.84
CA GLN A 362 8.36 -2.31 -8.36
C GLN A 362 9.23 -3.08 -7.36
N VAL A 363 8.77 -4.22 -6.85
CA VAL A 363 9.42 -4.98 -5.75
C VAL A 363 10.25 -6.15 -6.28
N VAL A 364 11.30 -6.52 -5.55
CA VAL A 364 12.06 -7.77 -5.81
C VAL A 364 11.23 -8.98 -5.41
N GLU A 365 11.07 -9.95 -6.30
CA GLU A 365 10.32 -11.21 -6.11
C GLU A 365 8.89 -11.00 -5.54
N PRO A 366 7.97 -10.34 -6.29
CA PRO A 366 6.71 -9.84 -5.75
C PRO A 366 5.83 -10.91 -5.11
N ARG A 367 5.81 -12.11 -5.70
CA ARG A 367 5.09 -13.30 -5.21
C ARG A 367 5.43 -13.71 -3.78
N ARG A 368 6.66 -13.45 -3.34
CA ARG A 368 7.15 -13.78 -1.98
C ARG A 368 7.22 -12.56 -1.09
N THR A 369 7.63 -11.42 -1.65
CA THR A 369 7.89 -10.20 -0.88
C THR A 369 6.62 -9.47 -0.49
N VAL A 370 5.62 -9.37 -1.38
CA VAL A 370 4.37 -8.64 -1.09
C VAL A 370 3.58 -9.30 0.04
N PRO A 371 3.28 -10.63 0.04
CA PRO A 371 2.53 -11.24 1.14
C PRO A 371 3.26 -11.14 2.49
N ARG A 372 4.58 -11.31 2.50
CA ARG A 372 5.39 -11.17 3.72
C ARG A 372 5.39 -9.73 4.23
N ALA A 373 5.58 -8.73 3.36
CA ALA A 373 5.62 -7.33 3.76
C ALA A 373 4.24 -6.85 4.27
N VAL A 374 3.15 -7.35 3.69
CA VAL A 374 1.79 -7.12 4.18
C VAL A 374 1.58 -7.73 5.57
N ALA A 375 1.93 -9.00 5.77
CA ALA A 375 1.74 -9.68 7.06
C ALA A 375 2.57 -9.03 8.19
N TRP A 376 3.87 -8.78 7.95
CA TRP A 376 4.73 -8.10 8.93
C TRP A 376 4.29 -6.66 9.19
N GLY A 377 3.93 -5.90 8.15
CA GLY A 377 3.47 -4.53 8.29
C GLY A 377 2.20 -4.44 9.12
N LEU A 378 1.22 -5.30 8.85
CA LEU A 378 -0.04 -5.31 9.58
C LEU A 378 0.13 -5.79 11.03
N GLY A 379 0.96 -6.81 11.27
CA GLY A 379 1.27 -7.28 12.62
C GLY A 379 1.97 -6.22 13.48
N THR A 380 3.01 -5.55 12.94
CA THR A 380 3.70 -4.46 13.65
C THR A 380 2.76 -3.29 13.95
N VAL A 381 1.91 -2.92 13.00
CA VAL A 381 0.91 -1.84 13.20
C VAL A 381 -0.14 -2.22 14.22
N LEU A 382 -0.61 -3.47 14.26
CA LEU A 382 -1.56 -3.94 15.26
C LEU A 382 -0.99 -3.85 16.68
N VAL A 383 0.25 -4.29 16.89
CA VAL A 383 0.93 -4.17 18.19
C VAL A 383 1.08 -2.70 18.61
N LEU A 384 1.49 -1.84 17.68
CA LEU A 384 1.62 -0.39 17.92
C LEU A 384 0.26 0.24 18.30
N TYR A 385 -0.80 -0.08 17.56
CA TYR A 385 -2.14 0.45 17.81
C TYR A 385 -2.74 -0.07 19.11
N ALA A 386 -2.50 -1.33 19.47
CA ALA A 386 -2.92 -1.87 20.76
C ALA A 386 -2.21 -1.13 21.91
N ALA A 387 -0.89 -0.93 21.81
CA ALA A 387 -0.13 -0.18 22.82
C ALA A 387 -0.61 1.29 22.95
N VAL A 388 -0.88 1.96 21.83
CA VAL A 388 -1.47 3.32 21.84
C VAL A 388 -2.85 3.32 22.46
N ALA A 389 -3.76 2.42 22.05
CA ALA A 389 -5.12 2.34 22.57
C ALA A 389 -5.15 2.07 24.09
N VAL A 390 -4.34 1.12 24.58
CA VAL A 390 -4.21 0.83 26.01
C VAL A 390 -3.68 2.04 26.78
N THR A 391 -2.68 2.74 26.25
CA THR A 391 -2.10 3.92 26.90
C THR A 391 -3.08 5.09 26.94
N LEU A 392 -3.80 5.36 25.85
CA LEU A 392 -4.83 6.39 25.79
C LEU A 392 -5.97 6.10 26.79
N LEU A 393 -6.47 4.86 26.85
CA LEU A 393 -7.51 4.48 27.80
C LEU A 393 -7.04 4.57 29.26
N ALA A 394 -5.78 4.22 29.54
CA ALA A 394 -5.20 4.28 30.88
C ALA A 394 -4.88 5.70 31.37
N ARG A 395 -4.59 6.65 30.46
CA ARG A 395 -4.07 7.99 30.81
C ARG A 395 -5.06 9.12 30.55
N LEU A 396 -5.78 9.11 29.43
CA LEU A 396 -6.78 10.13 29.08
C LEU A 396 -8.22 9.69 29.42
N ARG A 397 -8.45 8.37 29.57
CA ARG A 397 -9.77 7.73 29.68
C ARG A 397 -10.64 7.94 28.42
N PRO A 398 -11.77 7.23 28.24
CA PRO A 398 -12.64 7.44 27.09
C PRO A 398 -13.09 8.89 26.92
N GLU A 399 -13.34 9.59 28.04
CA GLU A 399 -13.76 10.99 28.07
C GLU A 399 -12.71 11.92 27.44
N GLY A 400 -11.44 11.85 27.88
CA GLY A 400 -10.36 12.69 27.36
C GLY A 400 -9.96 12.37 25.92
N ILE A 401 -10.10 11.12 25.47
CA ILE A 401 -9.85 10.74 24.06
C ILE A 401 -10.88 11.38 23.12
N VAL A 402 -12.13 11.52 23.55
CA VAL A 402 -13.21 12.08 22.72
C VAL A 402 -13.19 13.61 22.73
N ALA A 403 -12.81 14.23 23.85
CA ALA A 403 -12.63 15.69 23.95
C ALA A 403 -11.40 16.21 23.17
N SER A 404 -10.41 15.36 22.88
CA SER A 404 -9.15 15.76 22.25
C SER A 404 -9.15 15.64 20.72
N ALA A 405 -8.77 16.73 20.04
CA ALA A 405 -8.50 16.74 18.60
C ALA A 405 -7.13 16.11 18.21
N ALA A 406 -6.25 15.87 19.19
CA ALA A 406 -4.90 15.33 18.99
C ALA A 406 -4.43 14.46 20.19
N PRO A 407 -5.07 13.30 20.48
CA PRO A 407 -4.87 12.60 21.76
C PRO A 407 -3.42 12.19 22.06
N LEU A 408 -2.60 11.93 21.04
CA LEU A 408 -1.17 11.62 21.20
C LEU A 408 -0.31 12.85 21.55
N ARG A 409 -0.71 14.05 21.11
CA ARG A 409 -0.06 15.31 21.49
C ARG A 409 -0.37 15.67 22.94
N ASP A 410 -1.61 15.47 23.38
CA ASP A 410 -2.03 15.77 24.75
C ASP A 410 -1.40 14.79 25.74
N LEU A 411 -1.33 13.50 25.37
CA LEU A 411 -0.59 12.47 26.10
C LEU A 411 0.91 12.84 26.25
N ALA A 412 1.52 13.40 25.20
CA ALA A 412 2.89 13.91 25.26
C ALA A 412 3.03 15.18 26.12
N GLY A 413 2.01 16.05 26.11
CA GLY A 413 1.94 17.27 26.91
C GLY A 413 1.89 17.02 28.41
N GLY A 414 1.20 15.97 28.85
CA GLY A 414 1.17 15.53 30.25
C GLY A 414 2.52 15.09 30.83
N ALA A 415 3.58 15.03 30.01
CA ALA A 415 4.95 14.83 30.46
C ALA A 415 5.85 16.06 30.23
N SER A 416 5.69 16.78 29.11
CA SER A 416 6.29 18.11 28.91
C SER A 416 5.74 18.83 27.67
N SER A 417 5.74 20.17 27.73
CA SER A 417 5.35 21.04 26.61
C SER A 417 6.24 20.85 25.37
N TRP A 418 7.56 20.67 25.54
CA TRP A 418 8.48 20.45 24.43
C TRP A 418 8.24 19.12 23.72
N TRP A 419 7.92 18.05 24.46
CA TRP A 419 7.61 16.74 23.87
C TRP A 419 6.29 16.78 23.09
N ALA A 420 5.28 17.52 23.56
CA ALA A 420 4.06 17.77 22.80
C ALA A 420 4.33 18.46 21.44
N VAL A 421 5.25 19.43 21.38
CA VAL A 421 5.65 20.07 20.12
C VAL A 421 6.34 19.08 19.18
N VAL A 422 7.27 18.27 19.69
CA VAL A 422 7.95 17.22 18.89
C VAL A 422 6.94 16.23 18.31
N VAL A 423 6.01 15.73 19.12
CA VAL A 423 4.95 14.82 18.67
C VAL A 423 3.99 15.50 17.69
N GLY A 424 3.67 16.78 17.90
CA GLY A 424 2.91 17.61 16.96
C GLY A 424 3.54 17.66 15.57
N VAL A 425 4.83 17.99 15.50
CA VAL A 425 5.58 18.04 14.23
C VAL A 425 5.68 16.65 13.58
N LEU A 426 5.96 15.60 14.34
CA LEU A 426 6.06 14.23 13.81
C LEU A 426 4.72 13.73 13.26
N ALA A 427 3.61 13.97 13.98
CA ALA A 427 2.27 13.63 13.52
C ALA A 427 1.88 14.39 12.25
N GLY A 428 2.16 15.70 12.19
CA GLY A 428 1.95 16.52 11.00
C GLY A 428 2.74 16.02 9.78
N LEU A 429 4.03 15.72 9.96
CA LEU A 429 4.88 15.14 8.91
C LEU A 429 4.38 13.75 8.46
N ALA A 430 3.88 12.93 9.38
CA ALA A 430 3.28 11.63 9.06
C ALA A 430 2.01 11.78 8.23
N ALA A 431 1.11 12.69 8.61
CA ALA A 431 -0.15 12.97 7.93
C ALA A 431 0.08 13.59 6.53
N VAL A 432 0.96 14.57 6.40
CA VAL A 432 1.40 15.15 5.11
C VAL A 432 2.05 14.08 4.21
N GLY A 433 2.88 13.21 4.79
CA GLY A 433 3.48 12.08 4.09
C GLY A 433 2.44 11.06 3.59
N ALA A 434 1.43 10.74 4.39
CA ALA A 434 0.31 9.88 4.02
C ALA A 434 -0.57 10.52 2.96
N LEU A 435 -0.93 11.80 3.11
CA LEU A 435 -1.66 12.59 2.12
C LEU A 435 -0.99 12.55 0.75
N TRP A 436 0.33 12.82 0.69
CA TRP A 436 1.06 12.76 -0.58
C TRP A 436 1.08 11.34 -1.18
N ALA A 437 1.09 10.30 -0.34
CA ALA A 437 1.00 8.91 -0.81
C ALA A 437 -0.37 8.58 -1.41
N LEU A 438 -1.43 9.12 -0.81
CA LEU A 438 -2.82 8.92 -1.24
C LEU A 438 -3.09 9.71 -2.53
N LEU A 439 -2.72 10.99 -2.62
CA LEU A 439 -2.87 11.81 -3.85
C LEU A 439 -2.24 11.11 -5.07
N LEU A 440 -0.99 10.66 -4.95
CA LEU A 440 -0.30 9.90 -6.00
C LEU A 440 -1.00 8.57 -6.31
N GLY A 441 -1.50 7.87 -5.28
CA GLY A 441 -2.21 6.59 -5.43
C GLY A 441 -3.54 6.74 -6.17
N VAL A 442 -4.39 7.65 -5.73
CA VAL A 442 -5.70 7.91 -6.34
C VAL A 442 -5.53 8.41 -7.78
N ALA A 443 -4.63 9.37 -8.03
CA ALA A 443 -4.37 9.86 -9.37
C ALA A 443 -3.87 8.74 -10.31
N SER A 444 -3.07 7.79 -9.81
CA SER A 444 -2.62 6.62 -10.59
C SER A 444 -3.75 5.66 -10.95
N THR A 445 -4.68 5.39 -10.03
CA THR A 445 -5.86 4.55 -10.28
C THR A 445 -6.84 5.24 -11.23
N LEU A 446 -7.11 6.54 -11.00
CA LEU A 446 -7.98 7.36 -11.84
C LEU A 446 -7.48 7.44 -13.29
N LYS A 447 -6.16 7.62 -13.46
CA LYS A 447 -5.48 7.51 -14.76
C LYS A 447 -5.70 6.13 -15.39
N ALA A 448 -5.50 5.03 -14.66
CA ALA A 448 -5.64 3.68 -15.20
C ALA A 448 -7.07 3.39 -15.69
N MET A 449 -8.09 3.87 -14.96
CA MET A 449 -9.50 3.79 -15.37
C MET A 449 -9.79 4.65 -16.62
N GLY A 450 -9.23 5.86 -16.70
CA GLY A 450 -9.33 6.71 -17.90
C GLY A 450 -8.66 6.10 -19.13
N GLN A 451 -7.47 5.51 -18.98
CA GLN A 451 -6.76 4.80 -20.05
C GLN A 451 -7.53 3.58 -20.58
N ARG A 452 -8.35 2.93 -19.72
CA ARG A 452 -9.20 1.80 -20.07
C ARG A 452 -10.63 2.21 -20.49
N ARG A 453 -10.88 3.51 -20.67
CA ARG A 453 -12.18 4.12 -21.02
C ARG A 453 -13.35 3.77 -20.07
N ASP A 454 -13.04 3.39 -18.83
CA ASP A 454 -14.05 3.23 -17.77
C ASP A 454 -14.47 4.60 -17.17
N LEU A 455 -13.58 5.60 -17.29
CA LEU A 455 -13.80 7.00 -16.95
C LEU A 455 -13.39 7.88 -18.14
N PRO A 456 -13.66 9.21 -18.16
CA PRO A 456 -13.40 10.06 -19.31
C PRO A 456 -11.94 9.93 -19.80
N PRO A 457 -11.69 9.75 -21.11
CA PRO A 457 -10.34 9.53 -21.65
C PRO A 457 -9.33 10.62 -21.25
N ALA A 458 -9.79 11.85 -21.05
CA ALA A 458 -8.99 12.98 -20.55
C ALA A 458 -8.26 12.68 -19.23
N LEU A 459 -8.83 11.85 -18.34
CA LEU A 459 -8.18 11.44 -17.09
C LEU A 459 -7.02 10.46 -17.30
N GLY A 460 -7.02 9.73 -18.42
CA GLY A 460 -5.93 8.84 -18.81
C GLY A 460 -4.71 9.56 -19.41
N VAL A 461 -4.84 10.85 -19.75
CA VAL A 461 -3.79 11.65 -20.39
C VAL A 461 -2.68 11.98 -19.39
N THR A 462 -1.43 11.78 -19.81
CA THR A 462 -0.24 12.22 -19.08
C THR A 462 0.46 13.34 -19.82
N ALA A 463 0.98 14.31 -19.08
CA ALA A 463 1.85 15.35 -19.61
C ALA A 463 3.21 15.34 -18.91
N THR A 464 4.24 15.81 -19.62
CA THR A 464 5.61 15.88 -19.12
C THR A 464 5.74 17.01 -18.10
N ALA A 465 6.29 16.75 -16.91
CA ALA A 465 6.60 17.73 -15.88
C ALA A 465 7.89 18.50 -16.23
N SER A 466 8.20 19.55 -15.45
CA SER A 466 9.45 20.32 -15.59
C SER A 466 10.70 19.45 -15.37
N THR A 467 10.62 18.39 -14.57
CA THR A 467 11.68 17.39 -14.36
C THR A 467 11.80 16.34 -15.48
N GLY A 468 10.91 16.38 -16.48
CA GLY A 468 10.84 15.36 -17.55
C GLY A 468 9.97 14.14 -17.23
N GLU A 469 9.43 14.01 -16.01
CA GLU A 469 8.57 12.88 -15.64
C GLU A 469 7.16 12.96 -16.25
N ARG A 470 6.53 11.83 -16.55
CA ARG A 470 5.14 11.79 -17.07
C ARG A 470 4.12 11.74 -15.94
N VAL A 471 3.48 12.88 -15.67
CA VAL A 471 2.49 13.08 -14.59
C VAL A 471 1.08 13.10 -15.17
N PRO A 472 0.08 12.42 -14.57
CA PRO A 472 -1.32 12.50 -15.00
C PRO A 472 -1.97 13.80 -14.49
N ARG A 473 -1.62 14.94 -15.11
CA ARG A 473 -2.00 16.29 -14.63
C ARG A 473 -3.51 16.44 -14.38
N VAL A 474 -4.35 16.01 -15.33
CA VAL A 474 -5.81 16.13 -15.22
C VAL A 474 -6.35 15.30 -14.04
N ALA A 475 -5.88 14.05 -13.90
CA ALA A 475 -6.26 13.21 -12.77
C ALA A 475 -5.78 13.77 -11.42
N ALA A 476 -4.56 14.31 -11.35
CA ALA A 476 -4.03 14.93 -10.15
C ALA A 476 -4.83 16.18 -9.73
N LEU A 477 -5.16 17.05 -10.68
CA LEU A 477 -5.99 18.25 -10.44
C LEU A 477 -7.43 17.89 -10.05
N ALA A 478 -8.05 16.92 -10.72
CA ALA A 478 -9.40 16.45 -10.39
C ALA A 478 -9.47 15.86 -8.98
N VAL A 479 -8.48 15.06 -8.59
CA VAL A 479 -8.36 14.56 -7.20
C VAL A 479 -8.14 15.72 -6.24
N ALA A 480 -7.20 16.63 -6.51
CA ALA A 480 -6.90 17.76 -5.61
C ALA A 480 -8.13 18.65 -5.37
N GLY A 481 -8.87 19.01 -6.42
CA GLY A 481 -10.11 19.77 -6.30
C GLY A 481 -11.18 19.05 -5.48
N ALA A 482 -11.36 17.75 -5.70
CA ALA A 482 -12.28 16.94 -4.91
C ALA A 482 -11.83 16.82 -3.43
N VAL A 483 -10.53 16.72 -3.15
CA VAL A 483 -10.02 16.72 -1.78
C VAL A 483 -10.25 18.07 -1.10
N VAL A 484 -9.96 19.20 -1.77
CA VAL A 484 -10.23 20.55 -1.23
C VAL A 484 -11.72 20.72 -0.91
N LEU A 485 -12.61 20.30 -1.81
CA LEU A 485 -14.05 20.33 -1.57
C LEU A 485 -14.45 19.50 -0.34
N LEU A 486 -13.92 18.28 -0.19
CA LEU A 486 -14.21 17.43 0.97
C LEU A 486 -13.62 17.99 2.29
N VAL A 487 -12.49 18.68 2.27
CA VAL A 487 -11.91 19.34 3.46
C VAL A 487 -12.78 20.52 3.92
N LEU A 488 -13.43 21.22 2.99
CA LEU A 488 -14.32 22.34 3.29
C LEU A 488 -15.73 21.90 3.73
N LEU A 489 -16.21 20.75 3.24
CA LEU A 489 -17.57 20.26 3.49
C LEU A 489 -17.69 19.22 4.62
N LEU A 490 -16.64 18.46 4.92
CA LEU A 490 -16.69 17.37 5.91
C LEU A 490 -15.81 17.65 7.12
N ASP A 491 -16.25 17.15 8.27
CA ASP A 491 -15.43 17.01 9.46
C ASP A 491 -14.54 15.74 9.38
N LEU A 492 -13.60 15.61 10.32
CA LEU A 492 -12.68 14.47 10.35
C LEU A 492 -13.43 13.13 10.51
N ARG A 493 -14.49 13.06 11.34
CA ARG A 493 -15.27 11.83 11.53
C ARG A 493 -16.07 11.48 10.27
N GLY A 494 -16.70 12.45 9.62
CA GLY A 494 -17.40 12.27 8.36
C GLY A 494 -16.49 11.81 7.23
N ALA A 495 -15.30 12.41 7.09
CA ALA A 495 -14.30 12.01 6.11
C ALA A 495 -13.76 10.59 6.35
N ILE A 496 -13.47 10.22 7.61
CA ILE A 496 -13.06 8.85 7.97
C ILE A 496 -14.19 7.85 7.68
N GLY A 497 -15.43 8.14 8.08
CA GLY A 497 -16.57 7.26 7.89
C GLY A 497 -16.93 7.05 6.42
N PHE A 498 -17.00 8.14 5.63
CA PHE A 498 -17.26 8.08 4.19
C PHE A 498 -16.10 7.38 3.43
N SER A 499 -14.85 7.65 3.82
CA SER A 499 -13.70 6.87 3.35
C SER A 499 -13.83 5.39 3.71
N GLY A 500 -14.34 5.06 4.89
CA GLY A 500 -14.59 3.70 5.36
C GLY A 500 -15.51 2.94 4.41
N VAL A 501 -16.66 3.52 4.04
CA VAL A 501 -17.61 2.88 3.13
C VAL A 501 -16.96 2.54 1.78
N GLY A 502 -16.33 3.51 1.11
CA GLY A 502 -15.71 3.27 -0.20
C GLY A 502 -14.58 2.23 -0.16
N VAL A 503 -13.75 2.27 0.87
CA VAL A 503 -12.62 1.33 1.00
C VAL A 503 -13.08 -0.07 1.42
N LEU A 504 -14.06 -0.20 2.32
CA LEU A 504 -14.63 -1.50 2.69
C LEU A 504 -15.39 -2.14 1.52
N LEU A 505 -16.14 -1.38 0.72
CA LEU A 505 -16.77 -1.89 -0.50
C LEU A 505 -15.74 -2.35 -1.55
N TYR A 506 -14.63 -1.62 -1.72
CA TYR A 506 -13.49 -2.06 -2.53
C TYR A 506 -12.94 -3.41 -2.03
N TYR A 507 -12.83 -3.62 -0.71
CA TYR A 507 -12.37 -4.89 -0.16
C TYR A 507 -13.44 -6.00 -0.15
N ALA A 508 -14.73 -5.68 -0.11
CA ALA A 508 -15.79 -6.65 -0.35
C ALA A 508 -15.63 -7.29 -1.74
N VAL A 509 -15.41 -6.48 -2.79
CA VAL A 509 -15.10 -6.99 -4.14
C VAL A 509 -13.77 -7.76 -4.15
N ALA A 510 -12.77 -7.35 -3.38
CA ALA A 510 -11.48 -8.06 -3.29
C ALA A 510 -11.64 -9.46 -2.70
N ASN A 511 -12.43 -9.59 -1.64
CA ASN A 511 -12.73 -10.86 -1.00
C ASN A 511 -13.60 -11.75 -1.90
N ALA A 512 -14.61 -11.20 -2.58
CA ALA A 512 -15.38 -11.94 -3.58
C ALA A 512 -14.48 -12.47 -4.72
N ALA A 513 -13.57 -11.65 -5.24
CA ALA A 513 -12.58 -12.07 -6.24
C ALA A 513 -11.59 -13.12 -5.68
N ALA A 514 -11.17 -13.00 -4.43
CA ALA A 514 -10.31 -13.98 -3.76
C ALA A 514 -11.02 -15.30 -3.43
N PHE A 515 -12.34 -15.31 -3.23
CA PHE A 515 -13.11 -16.54 -3.05
C PHE A 515 -13.05 -17.45 -4.30
N THR A 516 -12.88 -16.87 -5.50
CA THR A 516 -12.61 -17.65 -6.73
C THR A 516 -11.29 -18.42 -6.71
N LEU A 517 -10.41 -18.19 -5.72
CA LEU A 517 -9.18 -18.95 -5.51
C LEU A 517 -9.32 -20.15 -4.57
N ARG A 518 -10.51 -20.45 -4.05
CA ARG A 518 -10.74 -21.48 -3.01
C ARG A 518 -10.07 -22.83 -3.33
N ASP A 519 -10.08 -23.25 -4.59
CA ASP A 519 -9.56 -24.55 -5.03
C ASP A 519 -8.01 -24.57 -5.10
N GLU A 520 -7.40 -23.41 -5.34
CA GLU A 520 -5.94 -23.20 -5.31
C GLU A 520 -5.41 -22.83 -3.90
N TRP A 521 -6.27 -22.25 -3.05
CA TRP A 521 -5.96 -21.78 -1.70
C TRP A 521 -6.78 -22.58 -0.68
N ARG A 522 -6.67 -23.91 -0.75
CA ARG A 522 -7.53 -24.89 -0.06
C ARG A 522 -7.75 -24.67 1.45
N ALA A 523 -6.73 -24.20 2.18
CA ALA A 523 -6.82 -23.92 3.62
C ALA A 523 -7.24 -22.47 3.94
N GLY A 524 -7.49 -21.64 2.93
CA GLY A 524 -7.69 -20.20 3.07
C GLY A 524 -9.03 -19.66 2.60
N TRP A 525 -9.96 -20.50 2.10
CA TRP A 525 -11.28 -20.06 1.62
C TRP A 525 -12.15 -19.37 2.70
N VAL A 526 -11.91 -19.67 3.98
CA VAL A 526 -12.55 -18.99 5.12
C VAL A 526 -12.16 -17.51 5.19
N VAL A 527 -10.93 -17.17 4.81
CA VAL A 527 -10.38 -15.82 4.90
C VAL A 527 -11.15 -14.79 4.05
N PRO A 528 -11.43 -15.01 2.75
CA PRO A 528 -12.29 -14.12 1.98
C PRO A 528 -13.76 -14.16 2.42
N VAL A 529 -14.28 -15.26 2.96
CA VAL A 529 -15.66 -15.28 3.49
C VAL A 529 -15.78 -14.37 4.71
N VAL A 530 -14.90 -14.54 5.71
CA VAL A 530 -14.84 -13.68 6.90
C VAL A 530 -14.53 -12.23 6.52
N GLY A 531 -13.63 -12.00 5.57
CA GLY A 531 -13.33 -10.66 5.05
C GLY A 531 -14.52 -10.00 4.37
N LEU A 532 -15.28 -10.73 3.54
CA LEU A 532 -16.46 -10.23 2.86
C LEU A 532 -17.58 -9.89 3.84
N VAL A 533 -17.92 -10.84 4.73
CA VAL A 533 -18.95 -10.63 5.77
C VAL A 533 -18.55 -9.48 6.68
N GLY A 534 -17.29 -9.45 7.12
CA GLY A 534 -16.73 -8.35 7.92
C GLY A 534 -16.82 -7.00 7.22
N CYS A 535 -16.52 -6.92 5.91
CA CYS A 535 -16.69 -5.68 5.15
C CYS A 535 -18.15 -5.22 5.11
N VAL A 536 -19.10 -6.13 4.85
CA VAL A 536 -20.53 -5.79 4.79
C VAL A 536 -21.06 -5.35 6.16
N VAL A 537 -20.73 -6.08 7.23
CA VAL A 537 -21.14 -5.75 8.61
C VAL A 537 -20.55 -4.41 9.06
N LEU A 538 -19.26 -4.16 8.81
CA LEU A 538 -18.64 -2.88 9.17
C LEU A 538 -19.20 -1.72 8.35
N VAL A 539 -19.49 -1.89 7.05
CA VAL A 539 -20.19 -0.87 6.25
C VAL A 539 -21.55 -0.55 6.85
N ALA A 540 -22.37 -1.56 7.13
CA ALA A 540 -23.71 -1.40 7.70
C ALA A 540 -23.72 -0.78 9.11
N SER A 541 -22.57 -0.77 9.80
CA SER A 541 -22.41 -0.21 11.15
C SER A 541 -21.78 1.19 11.15
N LEU A 542 -21.38 1.75 10.00
CA LEU A 542 -20.81 3.09 9.92
C LEU A 542 -21.88 4.18 10.19
N PRO A 543 -21.49 5.43 10.53
CA PRO A 543 -22.44 6.52 10.78
C PRO A 543 -23.45 6.68 9.63
N ALA A 544 -24.72 6.94 9.96
CA ALA A 544 -25.79 7.06 8.97
C ALA A 544 -25.49 8.08 7.85
N THR A 545 -24.84 9.20 8.18
CA THR A 545 -24.37 10.21 7.21
C THR A 545 -23.35 9.64 6.22
N SER A 546 -22.41 8.82 6.70
CA SER A 546 -21.44 8.10 5.87
C SER A 546 -22.10 7.03 5.01
N LEU A 547 -23.10 6.32 5.54
CA LEU A 547 -23.89 5.33 4.79
C LEU A 547 -24.71 5.96 3.66
N VAL A 548 -25.42 7.07 3.92
CA VAL A 548 -26.18 7.80 2.89
C VAL A 548 -25.24 8.34 1.82
N GLY A 549 -24.15 9.02 2.21
CA GLY A 549 -23.14 9.49 1.26
C GLY A 549 -22.51 8.34 0.44
N GLY A 550 -22.26 7.19 1.08
CA GLY A 550 -21.75 5.99 0.44
C GLY A 550 -22.74 5.36 -0.55
N LEU A 551 -24.03 5.34 -0.23
CA LEU A 551 -25.09 4.87 -1.12
C LEU A 551 -25.21 5.79 -2.35
N VAL A 552 -25.19 7.11 -2.15
CA VAL A 552 -25.16 8.10 -3.25
C VAL A 552 -23.92 7.92 -4.12
N MET A 553 -22.73 7.75 -3.51
CA MET A 553 -21.49 7.43 -4.23
C MET A 553 -21.64 6.17 -5.10
N VAL A 554 -22.18 5.07 -4.56
CA VAL A 554 -22.40 3.83 -5.32
C VAL A 554 -23.41 4.05 -6.45
N ALA A 555 -24.54 4.70 -6.18
CA ALA A 555 -25.57 4.99 -7.16
C ALA A 555 -25.02 5.83 -8.34
N VAL A 556 -24.28 6.89 -8.06
CA VAL A 556 -23.61 7.72 -9.08
C VAL A 556 -22.64 6.89 -9.92
N GLY A 557 -21.83 6.01 -9.30
CA GLY A 557 -20.94 5.11 -10.03
C GLY A 557 -21.70 4.16 -10.96
N VAL A 558 -22.78 3.55 -10.47
CA VAL A 558 -23.62 2.64 -11.26
C VAL A 558 -24.29 3.38 -12.44
N VAL A 559 -24.84 4.57 -12.22
CA VAL A 559 -25.43 5.40 -13.29
C VAL A 559 -24.37 5.77 -14.34
N LEU A 560 -23.20 6.26 -13.93
CA LEU A 560 -22.09 6.62 -14.83
C LEU A 560 -21.61 5.43 -15.68
N TRP A 561 -21.64 4.22 -15.14
CA TRP A 561 -21.30 2.99 -15.87
C TRP A 561 -22.30 2.67 -16.98
N PHE A 562 -23.60 2.78 -16.70
CA PHE A 562 -24.64 2.50 -17.70
C PHE A 562 -24.68 3.57 -18.78
N VAL A 563 -24.62 4.86 -18.43
CA VAL A 563 -24.59 5.98 -19.38
C VAL A 563 -23.42 5.81 -20.38
N ARG A 564 -22.20 5.53 -19.90
CA ARG A 564 -21.03 5.32 -20.78
C ARG A 564 -21.02 4.01 -21.56
N ARG A 565 -21.87 3.05 -21.20
CA ARG A 565 -22.07 1.83 -22.01
C ARG A 565 -23.11 2.01 -23.11
N GLY A 566 -23.97 3.02 -23.01
CA GLY A 566 -24.89 3.44 -24.06
C GLY A 566 -24.23 4.21 -25.20
N GLU A 567 -23.06 4.84 -24.96
CA GLU A 567 -22.28 5.45 -26.03
C GLU A 567 -21.80 4.37 -27.03
N PRO A 568 -22.11 4.50 -28.34
CA PRO A 568 -21.69 3.53 -29.33
C PRO A 568 -20.17 3.49 -29.40
N ARG A 569 -19.59 2.36 -28.97
CA ARG A 569 -18.15 2.11 -29.12
C ARG A 569 -17.84 2.04 -30.61
N VAL A 570 -17.23 3.10 -31.14
CA VAL A 570 -16.51 3.06 -32.41
C VAL A 570 -15.64 1.80 -32.40
N ALA A 571 -15.88 0.93 -33.38
CA ALA A 571 -15.47 -0.46 -33.30
C ALA A 571 -13.96 -0.62 -33.10
N ASP A 572 -13.60 -1.67 -32.37
CA ASP A 572 -12.23 -2.02 -32.01
C ASP A 572 -11.41 -2.45 -33.24
N ALA A 573 -10.87 -1.47 -33.96
CA ALA A 573 -10.09 -1.65 -35.17
C ALA A 573 -8.68 -2.26 -34.91
N ASP A 574 -8.27 -2.36 -33.64
CA ASP A 574 -6.95 -2.87 -33.22
C ASP A 574 -6.96 -4.33 -32.75
N ARG A 575 -7.92 -5.13 -33.23
CA ARG A 575 -7.74 -6.60 -33.31
C ARG A 575 -6.72 -6.94 -34.40
N VAL A 576 -5.44 -6.69 -34.11
CA VAL A 576 -4.32 -7.28 -34.87
C VAL A 576 -4.53 -8.80 -34.86
N PRO A 577 -4.80 -9.44 -36.02
CA PRO A 577 -4.91 -10.89 -36.06
C PRO A 577 -3.55 -11.46 -35.68
N VAL A 578 -3.53 -12.40 -34.72
CA VAL A 578 -2.35 -13.23 -34.49
C VAL A 578 -2.13 -14.03 -35.78
N SER A 579 -1.21 -13.57 -36.61
CA SER A 579 -0.91 -14.17 -37.90
C SER A 579 -0.44 -15.61 -37.67
N ALA A 580 -1.30 -16.58 -37.99
CA ALA A 580 -0.95 -17.99 -37.96
C ALA A 580 0.32 -18.22 -38.81
N PRO A 581 1.25 -19.09 -38.36
CA PRO A 581 2.46 -19.36 -39.11
C PRO A 581 2.08 -19.95 -40.47
N ARG A 582 2.39 -19.23 -41.56
CA ARG A 582 2.25 -19.74 -42.93
C ARG A 582 3.12 -20.98 -43.06
N GLY A 583 2.49 -22.15 -43.21
CA GLY A 583 3.18 -23.40 -43.49
C GLY A 583 3.99 -23.27 -44.77
N GLY A 584 5.31 -23.39 -44.67
CA GLY A 584 6.19 -23.36 -45.84
C GLY A 584 5.94 -24.57 -46.72
N ARG A 585 5.33 -24.36 -47.89
CA ARG A 585 5.36 -25.35 -48.97
C ARG A 585 6.82 -25.45 -49.45
N GLY A 586 7.40 -26.66 -49.40
CA GLY A 586 8.75 -26.90 -49.88
C GLY A 586 8.86 -26.66 -51.41
N PRO A 587 10.06 -26.33 -51.91
CA PRO A 587 10.27 -26.15 -53.34
C PRO A 587 10.08 -27.48 -54.07
N ARG A 588 9.19 -27.50 -55.07
CA ARG A 588 9.09 -28.63 -56.01
C ARG A 588 10.36 -28.69 -56.84
N ARG A 589 11.01 -29.85 -56.90
CA ARG A 589 11.99 -30.16 -57.93
C ARG A 589 11.27 -30.32 -59.27
N THR A 590 11.58 -29.46 -60.22
CA THR A 590 11.61 -29.79 -61.66
C THR A 590 13.10 -29.88 -62.01
N GLY A 591 13.61 -30.95 -62.63
CA GLY A 591 12.94 -31.87 -63.54
C GLY A 591 13.54 -31.62 -64.91
N ASP A 592 14.41 -32.52 -65.36
CA ASP A 592 15.33 -32.33 -66.48
C ASP A 592 14.64 -32.02 -67.83
N ARG A 593 15.35 -31.28 -68.70
CA ARG A 593 15.59 -31.68 -70.10
C ARG A 593 16.74 -30.88 -70.74
N PRO A 594 17.39 -31.41 -71.81
CA PRO A 594 18.75 -31.01 -72.18
C PRO A 594 18.86 -30.20 -73.49
N ALA A 595 20.10 -29.73 -73.73
CA ALA A 595 20.78 -29.54 -75.03
C ALA A 595 20.12 -28.69 -76.13
N ALA A 596 20.73 -27.53 -76.38
CA ALA A 596 21.33 -27.16 -77.68
C ALA A 596 22.50 -26.20 -77.41
#